data_AF-A0A0F9W5F6-F1
#
_entry.id   AF-A0A0F9W5F6-F1
#
_cell.length_a   1.000
_cell.length_b   1.000
_cell.length_c   1.000
_cell.angle_alpha   90.00
_cell.angle_beta   90.00
_cell.angle_gamma   90.00
#
_symmetry.space_group_name_H-M   'P 1'
#
loop_
_entity.id
_entity.type
_entity.pdbx_description
1 polymer ?
#
loop_
_entity_poly.entity_id
_entity_poly.type
_entity_poly.pdbx_seq_one_letter_code
_entity_poly.pdbx_strand_id
1 'polypeptide(L)'
;MKKSTIITSSKINNQKIELDREIQAIKRAKEKAEQSSRWLENWQPEKLADLQADLRTKELEKAHLEQSILSGLTSVLALVNGRAQAYTICAGMLIDLAHEFEGIMEDRGIPVKNRAGAEARYRPAGKSVAHSPMGRSITTYVVMRRVHDGWRLIRAERDYCYDNQREFMQVVVRPCAHENMIRHATRNFSVWDETPTDELMA
;
A
#
# COMPACT_ATOMS: atom_id res chain seq x y z
N MET A 1 19.17 -10.03 -11.28
CA MET A 1 18.19 -9.02 -10.80
C MET A 1 17.82 -9.36 -9.35
N LYS A 2 18.01 -8.45 -8.39
CA LYS A 2 17.53 -8.69 -7.01
C LYS A 2 16.00 -8.87 -7.04
N LYS A 3 15.47 -9.92 -6.41
CA LYS A 3 14.03 -10.11 -6.27
C LYS A 3 13.45 -8.90 -5.54
N SER A 4 12.46 -8.24 -6.16
CA SER A 4 11.73 -7.14 -5.52
C SER A 4 10.80 -7.68 -4.43
N THR A 5 10.74 -7.01 -3.27
CA THR A 5 9.88 -7.43 -2.16
C THR A 5 8.45 -6.97 -2.38
N ILE A 6 7.46 -7.81 -2.05
CA ILE A 6 6.04 -7.46 -2.20
C ILE A 6 5.65 -6.46 -1.10
N ILE A 7 5.02 -5.35 -1.49
CA ILE A 7 4.41 -4.40 -0.56
C ILE A 7 2.90 -4.65 -0.49
N THR A 8 2.24 -4.62 -1.64
CA THR A 8 0.82 -4.96 -1.78
C THR A 8 0.62 -5.90 -2.97
N SER A 9 -0.42 -6.74 -2.91
CA SER A 9 -0.82 -7.62 -4.01
C SER A 9 -2.32 -7.88 -3.94
N SER A 10 -3.02 -7.64 -5.04
CA SER A 10 -4.44 -7.95 -5.21
C SER A 10 -4.69 -9.44 -5.09
N LYS A 11 -3.77 -10.29 -5.55
CA LYS A 11 -3.85 -11.74 -5.38
C LYS A 11 -3.90 -12.10 -3.89
N ILE A 12 -2.97 -11.58 -3.10
CA ILE A 12 -2.92 -11.88 -1.67
C ILE A 12 -4.12 -11.23 -0.95
N ASN A 13 -4.50 -10.01 -1.33
CA ASN A 13 -5.68 -9.36 -0.78
C ASN A 13 -6.96 -10.16 -1.04
N ASN A 14 -7.12 -10.71 -2.25
CA ASN A 14 -8.25 -11.56 -2.59
C ASN A 14 -8.26 -12.85 -1.77
N GLN A 15 -7.11 -13.48 -1.58
CA GLN A 15 -6.98 -14.65 -0.69
C GLN A 15 -7.38 -14.31 0.76
N LYS A 16 -6.97 -13.14 1.27
CA LYS A 16 -7.40 -12.66 2.60
C LYS A 16 -8.91 -12.48 2.67
N ILE A 17 -9.52 -11.86 1.65
CA ILE A 17 -10.97 -11.67 1.58
C ILE A 17 -11.71 -13.02 1.55
N GLU A 18 -11.18 -14.01 0.81
CA GLU A 18 -11.72 -15.36 0.76
C GLU A 18 -11.66 -16.04 2.12
N LEU A 19 -10.50 -16.01 2.79
CA LEU A 19 -10.34 -16.53 4.15
C LEU A 19 -11.28 -15.82 5.15
N ASP A 20 -11.44 -14.50 5.04
CA ASP A 20 -12.38 -13.76 5.90
C ASP A 20 -13.83 -14.22 5.69
N ARG A 21 -14.23 -14.50 4.45
CA ARG A 21 -15.57 -15.05 4.15
C ARG A 21 -15.74 -16.45 4.74
N GLU A 22 -14.74 -17.32 4.62
CA GLU A 22 -14.74 -18.66 5.19
C GLU A 22 -14.82 -18.62 6.72
N ILE A 23 -13.98 -17.80 7.36
CA ILE A 23 -13.98 -17.58 8.82
C ILE A 23 -15.36 -17.10 9.28
N GLN A 24 -15.98 -16.14 8.58
CA GLN A 24 -17.33 -15.68 8.91
C GLN A 24 -18.39 -16.76 8.73
N ALA A 25 -18.29 -17.58 7.67
CA ALA A 25 -19.21 -18.69 7.44
C ALA A 25 -19.11 -19.74 8.56
N ILE A 26 -17.89 -20.10 8.99
CA ILE A 26 -17.64 -21.04 10.09
C ILE A 26 -18.15 -20.46 11.41
N LYS A 27 -17.91 -19.18 11.71
CA LYS A 27 -18.44 -18.51 12.91
C LYS A 27 -19.97 -18.60 12.97
N ARG A 28 -20.66 -18.29 11.87
CA ARG A 28 -22.12 -18.41 11.78
C ARG A 28 -22.61 -19.86 11.91
N ALA A 29 -21.90 -20.82 11.32
CA ALA A 29 -22.25 -22.24 11.42
C ALA A 29 -22.10 -22.73 12.86
N LYS A 30 -21.04 -22.30 13.56
CA LYS A 30 -20.81 -22.57 14.97
C LYS A 30 -21.91 -21.98 15.84
N GLU A 31 -22.24 -20.70 15.67
CA GLU A 31 -23.34 -20.05 16.40
C GLU A 31 -24.68 -20.77 16.20
N LYS A 32 -25.00 -21.19 14.97
CA LYS A 32 -26.21 -21.97 14.67
C LYS A 32 -26.20 -23.34 15.35
N ALA A 33 -25.06 -24.03 15.34
CA ALA A 33 -24.90 -25.32 16.01
C ALA A 33 -25.05 -25.17 17.53
N GLU A 34 -24.45 -24.14 18.14
CA GLU A 34 -24.60 -23.83 19.57
C GLU A 34 -26.06 -23.54 19.93
N GLN A 35 -26.76 -22.72 19.13
CA GLN A 35 -28.19 -22.43 19.32
C GLN A 35 -29.08 -23.67 19.16
N SER A 36 -28.75 -24.55 18.23
CA SER A 36 -29.50 -25.81 18.01
C SER A 36 -29.26 -26.80 19.15
N SER A 37 -28.03 -26.83 19.67
CA SER A 37 -27.59 -27.71 20.74
C SER A 37 -28.16 -27.32 22.13
N ARG A 38 -28.62 -26.08 22.29
CA ARG A 38 -29.44 -25.64 23.45
C ARG A 38 -30.72 -26.45 23.62
N TRP A 39 -31.21 -27.07 22.55
CA TRP A 39 -32.29 -28.06 22.59
C TRP A 39 -31.64 -29.46 22.64
N LEU A 40 -31.83 -30.18 23.75
CA LEU A 40 -31.16 -31.45 24.06
C LEU A 40 -31.28 -32.52 22.96
N GLU A 41 -32.28 -32.42 22.09
CA GLU A 41 -32.53 -33.36 21.00
C GLU A 41 -31.48 -33.32 19.87
N ASN A 42 -30.67 -32.25 19.76
CA ASN A 42 -29.69 -32.06 18.66
C ASN A 42 -28.26 -31.74 19.14
N TRP A 43 -27.89 -32.13 20.37
CA TRP A 43 -26.54 -31.90 20.91
C TRP A 43 -25.49 -32.73 20.15
N GLN A 44 -24.65 -32.06 19.33
CA GLN A 44 -23.58 -32.67 18.53
C GLN A 44 -22.22 -32.06 18.90
N PRO A 45 -21.56 -32.55 19.96
CA PRO A 45 -20.32 -31.96 20.48
C PRO A 45 -19.13 -32.13 19.52
N GLU A 46 -19.08 -33.24 18.78
CA GLU A 46 -18.07 -33.51 17.76
C GLU A 46 -18.12 -32.46 16.65
N LYS A 47 -19.32 -32.16 16.14
CA LYS A 47 -19.53 -31.14 15.10
C LYS A 47 -19.12 -29.74 15.55
N LEU A 48 -19.34 -29.38 16.83
CA LEU A 48 -18.87 -28.11 17.39
C LEU A 48 -17.35 -28.06 17.50
N ALA A 49 -16.72 -29.18 17.89
CA ALA A 49 -15.27 -29.31 17.98
C ALA A 49 -14.61 -29.19 16.58
N ASP A 50 -15.19 -29.83 15.57
CA ASP A 50 -14.74 -29.76 14.18
C ASP A 50 -14.79 -28.32 13.65
N LEU A 51 -15.93 -27.63 13.82
CA LEU A 51 -16.08 -26.22 13.43
C LEU A 51 -15.08 -25.31 14.15
N GLN A 52 -14.76 -25.60 15.41
CA GLN A 52 -13.77 -24.84 16.16
C GLN A 52 -12.33 -25.12 15.69
N ALA A 53 -12.02 -26.36 15.29
CA ALA A 53 -10.73 -26.72 14.71
C ALA A 53 -10.53 -26.08 13.34
N ASP A 54 -11.57 -26.11 12.48
CA ASP A 54 -11.57 -25.46 11.18
C ASP A 54 -11.39 -23.94 11.31
N LEU A 55 -12.11 -23.32 12.24
CA LEU A 55 -11.98 -21.88 12.51
C LEU A 55 -10.55 -21.50 12.85
N ARG A 56 -9.92 -22.24 13.78
CA ARG A 56 -8.52 -22.01 14.18
C ARG A 56 -7.56 -22.18 13.02
N THR A 57 -7.76 -23.22 12.21
CA THR A 57 -6.93 -23.49 11.04
C THR A 57 -6.98 -22.31 10.05
N LYS A 58 -8.18 -21.80 9.76
CA LYS A 58 -8.37 -20.66 8.85
C LYS A 58 -7.84 -19.33 9.41
N GLU A 59 -8.03 -19.09 10.70
CA GLU A 59 -7.44 -17.91 11.36
C GLU A 59 -5.91 -17.96 11.34
N LEU A 60 -5.31 -19.13 11.53
CA LEU A 60 -3.85 -19.33 11.41
C LEU A 60 -3.36 -19.16 9.97
N GLU A 61 -4.09 -19.67 8.98
CA GLU A 61 -3.75 -19.51 7.56
C GLU A 61 -3.73 -18.02 7.17
N LYS A 62 -4.75 -17.25 7.61
CA LYS A 62 -4.80 -15.80 7.41
C LYS A 62 -3.62 -15.10 8.07
N ALA A 63 -3.34 -15.40 9.35
CA ALA A 63 -2.24 -14.80 10.09
C ALA A 63 -0.88 -15.11 9.44
N HIS A 64 -0.70 -16.33 8.93
CA HIS A 64 0.51 -16.74 8.24
C HIS A 64 0.74 -15.94 6.95
N LEU A 65 -0.30 -15.72 6.15
CA LEU A 65 -0.22 -14.90 4.94
C LEU A 65 0.16 -13.44 5.26
N GLU A 66 -0.48 -12.84 6.28
CA GLU A 66 -0.17 -11.47 6.71
C GLU A 66 1.28 -11.36 7.22
N GLN A 67 1.71 -12.31 8.04
CA GLN A 67 3.05 -12.34 8.60
C GLN A 67 4.12 -12.57 7.52
N SER A 68 3.84 -13.36 6.48
CA SER A 68 4.77 -13.62 5.39
C SER A 68 5.15 -12.34 4.62
N ILE A 69 4.17 -11.47 4.32
CA ILE A 69 4.46 -10.18 3.68
C ILE A 69 5.22 -9.26 4.63
N LEU A 70 4.71 -9.09 5.85
CA LEU A 70 5.26 -8.16 6.82
C LEU A 70 6.69 -8.52 7.22
N SER A 71 6.98 -9.82 7.41
CA SER A 71 8.33 -10.29 7.75
C SER A 71 9.33 -9.98 6.63
N GLY A 72 8.99 -10.22 5.36
CA GLY A 72 9.86 -9.90 4.23
C GLY A 72 10.22 -8.42 4.13
N LEU A 73 9.23 -7.53 4.31
CA LEU A 73 9.47 -6.07 4.35
C LEU A 73 10.29 -5.66 5.56
N THR A 74 9.94 -6.17 6.73
CA THR A 74 10.62 -5.85 7.99
C THR A 74 12.09 -6.25 7.94
N SER A 75 12.42 -7.42 7.39
CA SER A 75 13.81 -7.86 7.23
C SER A 75 14.60 -6.93 6.30
N VAL A 76 14.03 -6.51 5.17
CA VAL A 76 14.71 -5.59 4.24
C VAL A 76 14.93 -4.22 4.88
N LEU A 77 13.92 -3.68 5.56
CA LEU A 77 14.03 -2.37 6.20
C LEU A 77 14.93 -2.39 7.43
N ALA A 78 14.93 -3.46 8.22
CA ALA A 78 15.83 -3.60 9.37
C ALA A 78 17.31 -3.56 8.95
N LEU A 79 17.65 -4.18 7.81
CA LEU A 79 19.00 -4.13 7.26
C LEU A 79 19.43 -2.70 6.89
N VAL A 80 18.50 -1.89 6.36
CA VAL A 80 18.77 -0.52 5.93
C VAL A 80 18.82 0.45 7.12
N ASN A 81 17.83 0.35 7.99
CA ASN A 81 17.64 1.25 9.13
C ASN A 81 18.69 1.00 10.22
N GLY A 82 19.11 -0.26 10.40
CA GLY A 82 19.96 -0.66 11.51
C GLY A 82 19.27 -0.35 12.85
N ARG A 83 19.95 0.40 13.72
CA ARG A 83 19.39 0.82 15.02
C ARG A 83 18.47 2.05 14.96
N ALA A 84 18.33 2.70 13.79
CA ALA A 84 17.53 3.92 13.68
C ALA A 84 16.03 3.60 13.58
N GLN A 85 15.21 4.24 14.41
CA GLN A 85 13.76 3.99 14.50
C GLN A 85 12.90 5.24 14.28
N ALA A 86 13.37 6.44 14.68
CA ALA A 86 12.51 7.62 14.80
C ALA A 86 12.12 8.30 13.47
N TYR A 87 12.99 8.24 12.45
CA TYR A 87 12.78 8.91 11.15
C TYR A 87 12.93 7.94 9.98
N THR A 88 12.85 6.64 10.27
CA THR A 88 13.01 5.57 9.30
C THR A 88 11.66 5.01 8.91
N ILE A 89 11.58 4.44 7.70
CA ILE A 89 10.36 3.84 7.19
C ILE A 89 10.24 2.42 7.77
N CYS A 90 9.05 2.08 8.27
CA CYS A 90 8.70 0.73 8.73
C CYS A 90 7.79 0.00 7.70
N ALA A 91 7.59 -1.31 7.89
CA ALA A 91 6.83 -2.12 6.95
C ALA A 91 5.36 -1.68 6.81
N GLY A 92 4.71 -1.31 7.92
CA GLY A 92 3.33 -0.79 7.90
C GLY A 92 3.25 0.52 7.10
N MET A 93 4.17 1.45 7.35
CA MET A 93 4.24 2.72 6.63
C MET A 93 4.42 2.53 5.12
N LEU A 94 5.18 1.52 4.66
CA LEU A 94 5.28 1.21 3.23
C LEU A 94 3.94 0.77 2.61
N ILE A 95 3.13 0.03 3.36
CA ILE A 95 1.80 -0.40 2.90
C ILE A 95 0.88 0.82 2.81
N ASP A 96 0.90 1.69 3.82
CA ASP A 96 0.11 2.93 3.83
C ASP A 96 0.51 3.85 2.67
N LEU A 97 1.81 4.05 2.44
CA LEU A 97 2.35 4.80 1.30
C LEU A 97 1.90 4.21 -0.03
N ALA A 98 1.85 2.87 -0.16
CA ALA A 98 1.37 2.22 -1.38
C ALA A 98 -0.10 2.57 -1.66
N HIS A 99 -0.94 2.66 -0.63
CA HIS A 99 -2.33 3.08 -0.76
C HIS A 99 -2.44 4.58 -1.05
N GLU A 100 -1.61 5.41 -0.42
CA GLU A 100 -1.55 6.85 -0.69
C GLU A 100 -1.18 7.12 -2.16
N PHE A 101 -0.19 6.42 -2.70
CA PHE A 101 0.18 6.56 -4.11
C PHE A 101 -0.91 6.09 -5.09
N GLU A 102 -1.71 5.08 -4.72
CA GLU A 102 -2.91 4.74 -5.49
C GLU A 102 -3.92 5.88 -5.52
N GLY A 103 -4.20 6.48 -4.35
CA GLY A 103 -5.10 7.62 -4.23
C GLY A 103 -4.62 8.83 -5.05
N ILE A 104 -3.34 9.18 -4.94
CA ILE A 104 -2.76 10.28 -5.73
C ILE A 104 -2.92 10.04 -7.24
N MET A 105 -2.69 8.82 -7.71
CA MET A 105 -2.88 8.51 -9.13
C MET A 105 -4.36 8.55 -9.55
N GLU A 106 -5.26 8.13 -8.66
CA GLU A 106 -6.70 8.18 -8.86
C GLU A 106 -7.22 9.61 -8.98
N ASP A 107 -6.85 10.47 -8.04
CA ASP A 107 -7.24 11.88 -7.99
C ASP A 107 -6.74 12.65 -9.22
N ARG A 108 -5.64 12.19 -9.82
CA ARG A 108 -5.09 12.71 -11.07
C ARG A 108 -5.74 12.12 -12.32
N GLY A 109 -6.79 11.32 -12.17
CA GLY A 109 -7.54 10.73 -13.28
C GLY A 109 -6.85 9.56 -13.98
N ILE A 110 -5.85 8.92 -13.33
CA ILE A 110 -5.15 7.78 -13.93
C ILE A 110 -5.95 6.49 -13.65
N PRO A 111 -6.54 5.84 -14.67
CA PRO A 111 -7.28 4.61 -14.49
C PRO A 111 -6.34 3.46 -14.11
N VAL A 112 -6.86 2.48 -13.35
CA VAL A 112 -6.10 1.32 -12.84
C VAL A 112 -5.24 0.64 -13.92
N LYS A 113 -5.78 0.48 -15.14
CA LYS A 113 -5.08 -0.13 -16.28
C LYS A 113 -3.78 0.58 -16.68
N ASN A 114 -3.67 1.89 -16.44
CA ASN A 114 -2.51 2.71 -16.80
C ASN A 114 -1.60 3.03 -15.59
N ARG A 115 -1.93 2.56 -14.38
CA ARG A 115 -1.08 2.74 -13.19
C ARG A 115 0.16 1.83 -13.20
N ALA A 116 0.08 0.69 -13.90
CA ALA A 116 1.18 -0.27 -13.98
C ALA A 116 2.43 0.34 -14.63
N GLY A 117 3.56 0.17 -13.95
CA GLY A 117 4.85 0.72 -14.34
C GLY A 117 5.15 2.11 -13.78
N ALA A 118 4.24 2.70 -12.98
CA ALA A 118 4.57 3.87 -12.17
C ALA A 118 5.65 3.56 -11.15
N GLU A 119 6.51 4.54 -10.87
CA GLU A 119 7.54 4.49 -9.85
C GLU A 119 7.27 5.59 -8.83
N ALA A 120 7.23 5.21 -7.55
CA ALA A 120 7.08 6.15 -6.45
C ALA A 120 8.37 6.20 -5.65
N ARG A 121 8.81 7.41 -5.34
CA ARG A 121 10.03 7.68 -4.57
C ARG A 121 9.66 8.49 -3.36
N TYR A 122 10.17 8.07 -2.22
CA TYR A 122 9.75 8.65 -0.96
C TYR A 122 10.91 8.73 0.04
N ARG A 123 10.98 9.87 0.74
CA ARG A 123 11.81 10.10 1.92
C ARG A 123 11.00 10.94 2.92
N PRO A 124 10.91 10.52 4.19
CA PRO A 124 10.28 11.30 5.25
C PRO A 124 10.83 12.71 5.40
N ALA A 125 10.00 13.62 5.90
CA ALA A 125 10.45 14.94 6.33
C ALA A 125 11.52 14.84 7.44
N GLY A 126 12.38 15.85 7.49
CA GLY A 126 13.32 16.04 8.58
C GLY A 126 12.64 16.56 9.85
N LYS A 127 13.42 16.64 10.93
CA LYS A 127 12.96 17.20 12.20
C LYS A 127 12.57 18.66 12.03
N SER A 128 11.44 19.06 12.60
CA SER A 128 11.03 20.47 12.64
C SER A 128 11.84 21.32 13.63
N VAL A 129 12.62 20.69 14.52
CA VAL A 129 13.41 21.38 15.54
C VAL A 129 14.82 20.80 15.59
N ALA A 130 15.83 21.67 15.59
CA ALA A 130 17.24 21.30 15.67
C ALA A 130 17.58 20.75 17.06
N HIS A 131 17.51 19.44 17.22
CA HIS A 131 17.92 18.73 18.44
C HIS A 131 19.25 17.99 18.29
N SER A 132 19.82 17.92 17.09
CA SER A 132 21.07 17.21 16.83
C SER A 132 22.21 18.20 16.63
N PRO A 133 23.36 18.05 17.31
CA PRO A 133 24.54 18.89 17.06
C PRO A 133 25.06 18.76 15.62
N MET A 134 24.70 17.68 14.90
CA MET A 134 25.06 17.47 13.50
C MET A 134 24.03 18.03 12.49
N GLY A 135 22.87 18.53 12.92
CA GLY A 135 21.82 19.08 12.04
C GLY A 135 21.20 18.09 11.04
N ARG A 136 21.44 16.78 11.22
CA ARG A 136 20.90 15.69 10.39
C ARG A 136 20.51 14.48 11.22
N SER A 137 19.57 13.70 10.69
CA SER A 137 19.10 12.44 11.24
C SER A 137 19.12 11.35 10.17
N ILE A 138 19.36 10.11 10.59
CA ILE A 138 19.28 8.96 9.69
C ILE A 138 17.82 8.72 9.32
N THR A 139 17.55 8.57 8.03
CA THR A 139 16.24 8.23 7.47
C THR A 139 16.38 7.11 6.44
N THR A 140 15.26 6.77 5.80
CA THR A 140 15.19 5.74 4.78
C THR A 140 14.63 6.37 3.51
N TYR A 141 15.34 6.17 2.40
CA TYR A 141 14.82 6.48 1.07
C TYR A 141 14.33 5.19 0.42
N VAL A 142 13.14 5.21 -0.17
CA VAL A 142 12.54 4.05 -0.82
C VAL A 142 12.11 4.37 -2.24
N VAL A 143 12.27 3.37 -3.10
CA VAL A 143 11.73 3.35 -4.46
C VAL A 143 10.82 2.16 -4.59
N MET A 144 9.56 2.45 -4.88
CA MET A 144 8.49 1.50 -5.06
C MET A 144 8.07 1.50 -6.53
N ARG A 145 7.76 0.33 -7.07
CA ARG A 145 7.24 0.21 -8.44
C ARG A 145 5.89 -0.46 -8.43
N ARG A 146 4.95 0.14 -9.14
CA ARG A 146 3.64 -0.42 -9.38
C ARG A 146 3.74 -1.48 -10.48
N VAL A 147 3.41 -2.73 -10.16
CA VAL A 147 3.17 -3.80 -11.16
C VAL A 147 1.68 -3.90 -11.44
N HIS A 148 1.17 -4.96 -12.06
CA HIS A 148 -0.28 -5.09 -12.34
C HIS A 148 -1.10 -5.45 -11.09
N ASP A 149 -0.57 -6.29 -10.21
CA ASP A 149 -1.29 -6.78 -9.04
C ASP A 149 -1.03 -5.96 -7.77
N GLY A 150 0.01 -5.14 -7.70
CA GLY A 150 0.20 -4.21 -6.58
C GLY A 150 1.56 -3.53 -6.60
N TRP A 151 2.06 -3.13 -5.44
CA TRP A 151 3.34 -2.46 -5.30
C TRP A 151 4.47 -3.41 -4.92
N ARG A 152 5.68 -3.10 -5.41
CA ARG A 152 6.92 -3.79 -5.09
C ARG A 152 7.96 -2.82 -4.59
N LEU A 153 8.68 -3.18 -3.55
CA LEU A 153 9.87 -2.47 -3.10
C LEU A 153 11.04 -2.84 -4.03
N ILE A 154 11.55 -1.86 -4.76
CA ILE A 154 12.65 -2.05 -5.71
C ILE A 154 13.98 -1.64 -5.08
N ARG A 155 13.97 -0.56 -4.29
CA ARG A 155 15.14 -0.04 -3.59
C ARG A 155 14.73 0.48 -2.22
N ALA A 156 15.53 0.16 -1.23
CA ALA A 156 15.52 0.80 0.07
C ALA A 156 16.97 1.09 0.43
N GLU A 157 17.25 2.31 0.83
CA GLU A 157 18.59 2.73 1.20
C GLU A 157 18.56 3.68 2.39
N ARG A 158 19.69 3.71 3.08
CA ARG A 158 19.89 4.60 4.21
C ARG A 158 20.19 5.98 3.64
N ASP A 159 19.47 6.96 4.12
CA ASP A 159 19.60 8.35 3.72
C ASP A 159 19.68 9.25 4.95
N TYR A 160 19.83 10.56 4.74
CA TYR A 160 19.85 11.55 5.80
C TYR A 160 18.79 12.62 5.53
N CYS A 161 18.02 12.95 6.55
CA CYS A 161 17.16 14.12 6.55
C CYS A 161 17.79 15.22 7.39
N TYR A 162 17.78 16.44 6.86
CA TYR A 162 18.25 17.64 7.54
C TYR A 162 17.11 18.32 8.29
N ASP A 163 17.45 19.14 9.28
CA ASP A 163 16.44 19.89 10.02
C ASP A 163 15.63 20.80 9.07
N ASN A 164 14.31 20.85 9.27
CA ASN A 164 13.32 21.53 8.43
C ASN A 164 13.28 21.09 6.96
N GLN A 165 13.98 20.01 6.59
CA GLN A 165 13.89 19.48 5.24
C GLN A 165 12.50 18.92 5.00
N ARG A 166 11.82 19.44 3.98
CA ARG A 166 10.51 18.92 3.57
C ARG A 166 10.60 17.46 3.18
N GLU A 167 9.48 16.77 3.32
CA GLU A 167 9.29 15.46 2.73
C GLU A 167 9.61 15.49 1.23
N PHE A 168 10.20 14.40 0.74
CA PHE A 168 10.36 14.19 -0.69
C PHE A 168 9.41 13.09 -1.12
N MET A 169 8.47 13.44 -1.99
CA MET A 169 7.53 12.54 -2.60
C MET A 169 7.48 12.81 -4.10
N GLN A 170 7.74 11.78 -4.90
CA GLN A 170 7.68 11.87 -6.36
C GLN A 170 7.06 10.62 -6.95
N VAL A 171 6.08 10.79 -7.84
CA VAL A 171 5.51 9.71 -8.66
C VAL A 171 5.89 9.95 -10.11
N VAL A 172 6.65 9.02 -10.68
CA VAL A 172 7.02 8.99 -12.09
C VAL A 172 6.04 8.05 -12.80
N VAL A 173 5.35 8.55 -13.81
CA VAL A 173 4.32 7.82 -14.56
C VAL A 173 4.72 7.60 -16.00
N ARG A 174 4.10 6.63 -16.68
CA ARG A 174 4.30 6.37 -18.11
C ARG A 174 3.59 7.42 -18.97
N PRO A 175 3.97 7.59 -20.26
CA PRO A 175 3.30 8.53 -21.16
C PRO A 175 1.78 8.35 -21.22
N CYS A 176 1.29 7.11 -21.32
CA CYS A 176 -0.15 6.82 -21.35
C CYS A 176 -0.89 7.20 -20.05
N ALA A 177 -0.20 7.28 -18.91
CA ALA A 177 -0.77 7.76 -17.66
C ALA A 177 -0.73 9.29 -17.62
N HIS A 178 0.35 9.91 -18.11
CA HIS A 178 0.46 11.36 -18.24
C HIS A 178 -0.62 11.96 -19.15
N GLU A 179 -0.92 11.32 -20.29
CA GLU A 179 -2.03 11.72 -21.17
C GLU A 179 -3.39 11.70 -20.46
N ASN A 180 -3.63 10.71 -19.58
CA ASN A 180 -4.85 10.69 -18.77
C ASN A 180 -4.89 11.85 -17.78
N MET A 181 -3.75 12.21 -17.17
CA MET A 181 -3.67 13.37 -16.28
C MET A 181 -3.99 14.66 -17.01
N ILE A 182 -3.44 14.85 -18.22
CA ILE A 182 -3.74 16.03 -19.05
C ILE A 182 -5.23 16.06 -19.40
N ARG A 183 -5.79 14.94 -19.89
CA ARG A 183 -7.22 14.84 -20.22
C ARG A 183 -8.12 15.12 -19.01
N HIS A 184 -7.73 14.64 -17.83
CA HIS A 184 -8.46 14.88 -16.59
C HIS A 184 -8.40 16.34 -16.18
N ALA A 185 -7.22 16.95 -16.20
CA ALA A 185 -7.00 18.35 -15.81
C ALA A 185 -7.67 19.35 -16.77
N THR A 186 -7.70 19.04 -18.06
CA THR A 186 -8.30 19.88 -19.12
C THR A 186 -9.79 19.60 -19.35
N ARG A 187 -10.38 18.67 -18.58
CA ARG A 187 -11.79 18.32 -18.72
C ARG A 187 -12.67 19.56 -18.49
N ASN A 188 -13.62 19.79 -19.40
CA ASN A 188 -14.55 20.92 -19.40
C ASN A 188 -13.91 22.30 -19.67
N PHE A 189 -12.64 22.36 -20.05
CA PHE A 189 -12.02 23.58 -20.56
C PHE A 189 -12.03 23.55 -22.08
N SER A 190 -12.37 24.69 -22.69
CA SER A 190 -12.18 24.94 -24.12
C SER A 190 -11.13 26.03 -24.26
N VAL A 191 -10.16 25.84 -25.15
CA VAL A 191 -9.18 26.88 -25.48
C VAL A 191 -9.84 27.78 -26.52
N TRP A 192 -9.93 29.07 -26.24
CA TRP A 192 -10.31 30.05 -27.24
C TRP A 192 -9.03 30.51 -27.93
N ASP A 193 -8.87 30.15 -29.20
CA ASP A 193 -7.76 30.64 -30.01
C ASP A 193 -8.05 32.10 -30.39
N GLU A 194 -7.48 33.04 -29.65
CA GLU A 194 -7.25 34.39 -30.17
C GLU A 194 -6.20 34.26 -31.28
N THR A 195 -6.64 34.14 -32.53
CA THR A 195 -5.75 34.50 -33.64
C THR A 195 -5.31 35.94 -33.39
N PRO A 196 -3.99 36.24 -33.28
CA PRO A 196 -3.54 37.61 -33.21
C PRO A 196 -4.11 38.32 -34.44
N THR A 197 -4.99 39.28 -34.22
CA THR A 197 -5.41 40.17 -35.30
C THR A 197 -4.14 40.90 -35.75
N ASP A 198 -3.62 40.53 -36.92
CA ASP A 198 -2.66 41.32 -37.69
C ASP A 198 -3.37 42.62 -38.18
N GLU A 199 -4.00 43.35 -37.27
CA GLU A 199 -4.42 44.73 -37.47
C GLU A 199 -3.27 45.64 -37.06
N LEU A 200 -2.30 45.79 -37.96
CA LEU A 200 -1.44 46.98 -38.11
C LEU A 200 -0.62 46.87 -39.42
N MET A 201 -1.33 46.65 -40.54
CA MET A 201 -0.87 46.98 -41.88
C MET A 201 -1.94 47.84 -42.56
N ALA A 202 -2.01 49.11 -42.17
CA ALA A 202 -2.58 50.20 -42.96
C ALA A 202 -2.05 51.55 -42.44
#